data_AF-A0A7S3LZP4-F1
#
_entry.id   AF-A0A7S3LZP4-F1
#
_cell.length_a   1.000
_cell.length_b   1.000
_cell.length_c   1.000
_cell.angle_alpha   90.00
_cell.angle_beta   90.00
_cell.angle_gamma   90.00
#
_symmetry.space_group_name_H-M   'P 1'
#
loop_
_entity.id
_entity.type
_entity.pdbx_description
1 polymer ?
#
loop_
_entity_poly.entity_id
_entity_poly.type
_entity_poly.pdbx_seq_one_letter_code
_entity_poly.pdbx_strand_id
1 'polypeptide(L)'
;MIVMEFRVFLPLLSEIDKGWLSASEFDAYSVAVANIKVGSAFAPEVRADSYFVGKPFFGLKYRHGTKLEIKVRDKNVVNGIEKWVKHKLGKKGIEKYKPEIMEILSSAGYDVTPACLEIEHQIAVEKSRHCVELEDLTLELCQLNILDAQPNYPGHIVRRKWLSFAVEGSTADIGAFLKRDDDPMNLRASLTVIHQILSSKSEAAVAHDAVPVVSGYPMFVHTLAKNVTPEEIQGELIGTWNLLIEQLAPISTA
;
A
#
# COMPACT_ATOMS: atom_id res chain seq x y z
N MET A 1 -15.72 11.34 3.99
CA MET A 1 -15.75 10.95 2.55
C MET A 1 -15.47 9.47 2.47
N ILE A 2 -16.30 8.71 1.77
CA ILE A 2 -16.11 7.26 1.57
C ILE A 2 -15.39 7.07 0.24
N VAL A 3 -14.43 6.17 0.19
CA VAL A 3 -13.70 5.80 -1.02
C VAL A 3 -13.52 4.28 -1.02
N MET A 4 -13.80 3.64 -2.15
CA MET A 4 -13.35 2.28 -2.40
C MET A 4 -12.00 2.36 -3.09
N GLU A 5 -11.03 1.59 -2.61
CA GLU A 5 -9.66 1.59 -3.11
C GLU A 5 -9.18 0.14 -3.26
N PHE A 6 -8.65 -0.19 -4.42
CA PHE A 6 -7.74 -1.31 -4.58
C PHE A 6 -6.32 -0.75 -4.66
N ARG A 7 -5.38 -1.29 -3.90
CA ARG A 7 -4.00 -0.80 -3.89
C ARG A 7 -2.98 -1.91 -3.72
N VAL A 8 -1.89 -1.81 -4.48
CA VAL A 8 -0.72 -2.68 -4.39
C VAL A 8 0.52 -1.83 -4.16
N PHE A 9 1.40 -2.29 -3.28
CA PHE A 9 2.75 -1.78 -3.13
C PHE A 9 3.75 -2.86 -3.53
N LEU A 10 4.62 -2.54 -4.49
CA LEU A 10 5.66 -3.40 -5.00
C LEU A 10 7.03 -2.85 -4.57
N PRO A 11 7.86 -3.65 -3.89
CA PRO A 11 9.22 -3.22 -3.57
C PRO A 11 10.02 -3.07 -4.87
N LEU A 12 10.74 -1.97 -5.03
CA LEU A 12 11.76 -1.85 -6.08
C LEU A 12 13.00 -2.59 -5.61
N LEU A 13 13.44 -3.57 -6.40
CA LEU A 13 14.61 -4.37 -6.06
C LEU A 13 15.88 -3.51 -5.95
N SER A 14 16.79 -3.99 -5.13
CA SER A 14 18.09 -3.38 -4.84
C SER A 14 19.18 -4.45 -4.88
N GLU A 15 20.46 -4.05 -4.84
CA GLU A 15 21.59 -5.01 -4.87
C GLU A 15 21.51 -6.09 -3.78
N ILE A 16 20.90 -5.79 -2.62
CA ILE A 16 20.70 -6.77 -1.54
C ILE A 16 19.85 -7.96 -2.01
N ASP A 17 18.93 -7.73 -2.95
CA ASP A 17 18.00 -8.75 -3.43
C ASP A 17 18.65 -9.80 -4.33
N LYS A 18 19.83 -9.51 -4.88
CA LYS A 18 20.66 -10.49 -5.59
C LYS A 18 21.20 -11.60 -4.67
N GLY A 19 21.08 -11.44 -3.35
CA GLY A 19 21.42 -12.47 -2.38
C GLY A 19 20.45 -13.66 -2.39
N TRP A 20 19.23 -13.48 -2.88
CA TRP A 20 18.17 -14.51 -2.88
C TRP A 20 17.45 -14.67 -4.23
N LEU A 21 17.65 -13.74 -5.18
CA LEU A 21 17.21 -13.85 -6.57
C LEU A 21 18.37 -14.21 -7.50
N SER A 22 18.12 -15.08 -8.49
CA SER A 22 19.03 -15.20 -9.64
C SER A 22 19.00 -13.94 -10.49
N ALA A 23 20.04 -13.71 -11.30
CA ALA A 23 20.10 -12.55 -12.19
C ALA A 23 18.88 -12.46 -13.13
N SER A 24 18.46 -13.58 -13.72
CA SER A 24 17.29 -13.64 -14.59
C SER A 24 15.98 -13.30 -13.87
N GLU A 25 15.81 -13.72 -12.62
CA GLU A 25 14.62 -13.39 -11.82
C GLU A 25 14.62 -11.93 -11.40
N PHE A 26 15.78 -11.40 -11.00
CA PHE A 26 15.96 -9.99 -10.68
C PHE A 26 15.57 -9.09 -11.87
N ASP A 27 16.05 -9.44 -13.07
CA ASP A 27 15.73 -8.71 -14.31
C ASP A 27 14.25 -8.84 -14.65
N ALA A 28 13.69 -10.06 -14.61
CA ALA A 28 12.28 -10.29 -14.91
C ALA A 28 11.34 -9.51 -13.96
N TYR A 29 11.63 -9.51 -12.65
CA TYR A 29 10.88 -8.72 -11.67
C TYR A 29 11.00 -7.23 -11.98
N SER A 30 12.22 -6.74 -12.22
CA SER A 30 12.46 -5.31 -12.49
C SER A 30 11.74 -4.85 -13.75
N VAL A 31 11.74 -5.67 -14.80
CA VAL A 31 10.99 -5.44 -16.04
C VAL A 31 9.48 -5.46 -15.79
N ALA A 32 8.97 -6.43 -15.01
CA ALA A 32 7.55 -6.49 -14.67
C ALA A 32 7.09 -5.21 -13.94
N VAL A 33 7.83 -4.76 -12.93
CA VAL A 33 7.51 -3.50 -12.24
C VAL A 33 7.58 -2.29 -13.19
N ALA A 34 8.59 -2.23 -14.05
CA ALA A 34 8.74 -1.14 -15.03
C ALA A 34 7.67 -1.14 -16.14
N ASN A 35 7.07 -2.30 -16.43
CA ASN A 35 5.99 -2.44 -17.40
C ASN A 35 4.65 -1.91 -16.89
N ILE A 36 4.50 -1.75 -15.57
CA ILE A 36 3.38 -1.03 -14.97
C ILE A 36 3.54 0.44 -15.30
N LYS A 37 3.04 0.82 -16.47
CA LYS A 37 3.07 2.19 -16.97
C LYS A 37 1.75 2.87 -16.73
N VAL A 38 1.82 4.12 -16.32
CA VAL A 38 0.71 5.05 -16.47
C VAL A 38 1.09 6.04 -17.54
N GLY A 39 0.33 6.06 -18.63
CA GLY A 39 0.44 7.08 -19.66
C GLY A 39 -0.04 8.42 -19.10
N SER A 40 0.82 9.16 -18.41
CA SER A 40 0.52 10.52 -17.97
C SER A 40 1.42 11.52 -18.68
N ALA A 41 0.84 12.57 -19.23
CA ALA A 41 1.54 13.70 -19.84
C ALA A 41 2.01 14.75 -18.79
N PHE A 42 1.79 14.49 -17.50
CA PHE A 42 2.01 15.47 -16.43
C PHE A 42 3.27 15.14 -15.62
N ALA A 43 3.99 16.19 -15.21
CA ALA A 43 5.08 16.07 -14.26
C ALA A 43 4.54 15.56 -12.90
N PRO A 44 5.26 14.64 -12.23
CA PRO A 44 4.80 14.09 -10.97
C PRO A 44 4.66 15.17 -9.90
N GLU A 45 3.62 15.08 -9.08
CA GLU A 45 3.57 15.80 -7.80
C GLU A 45 4.49 15.09 -6.81
N VAL A 46 5.58 15.75 -6.39
CA VAL A 46 6.49 15.25 -5.34
C VAL A 46 6.12 15.88 -3.99
N ARG A 47 5.88 15.05 -2.98
CA ARG A 47 5.54 15.50 -1.62
C ARG A 47 5.96 14.53 -0.54
N ALA A 48 6.30 15.04 0.64
CA ALA A 48 6.50 14.24 1.85
C ALA A 48 5.24 14.29 2.75
N ASP A 49 4.80 13.12 3.19
CA ASP A 49 3.74 12.98 4.19
C ASP A 49 4.28 12.11 5.36
N SER A 50 3.94 12.47 6.60
CA SER A 50 4.18 11.60 7.76
C SER A 50 2.98 10.69 8.01
N TYR A 51 3.24 9.39 8.16
CA TYR A 51 2.25 8.38 8.50
C TYR A 51 2.50 7.85 9.89
N PHE A 52 1.47 7.88 10.74
CA PHE A 52 1.56 7.24 12.05
C PHE A 52 1.41 5.73 11.92
N VAL A 53 2.25 4.99 12.62
CA VAL A 53 2.25 3.55 12.71
C VAL A 53 1.43 3.15 13.92
N GLY A 54 0.13 2.96 13.72
CA GLY A 54 -0.76 2.47 14.76
C GLY A 54 -1.10 1.02 14.55
N LYS A 55 -2.08 0.80 13.67
CA LYS A 55 -2.60 -0.51 13.28
C LYS A 55 -2.75 -0.56 11.76
N PRO A 56 -2.81 -1.76 11.16
CA PRO A 56 -2.97 -1.91 9.72
C PRO A 56 -4.27 -1.34 9.15
N PHE A 57 -5.25 -1.04 10.01
CA PHE A 57 -6.61 -0.69 9.59
C PHE A 57 -6.94 0.79 9.67
N PHE A 58 -6.01 1.63 10.13
CA PHE A 58 -6.17 3.07 10.07
C PHE A 58 -4.82 3.76 9.87
N GLY A 59 -4.82 4.86 9.14
CA GLY A 59 -3.62 5.68 8.96
C GLY A 59 -3.94 7.13 9.24
N LEU A 60 -3.08 7.74 10.03
CA LEU A 60 -3.08 9.17 10.21
C LEU A 60 -2.02 9.76 9.29
N LYS A 61 -2.47 10.63 8.40
CA LYS A 61 -1.63 11.40 7.48
C LYS A 61 -1.49 12.81 8.02
N TYR A 62 -0.25 13.18 8.35
CA TYR A 62 0.08 14.51 8.82
C TYR A 62 1.02 15.23 7.86
N ARG A 63 0.65 16.47 7.54
CA ARG A 63 1.41 17.41 6.74
C ARG A 63 1.72 18.64 7.57
N HIS A 64 2.43 18.45 8.69
CA HIS A 64 3.07 19.51 9.51
C HIS A 64 2.44 20.91 9.38
N GLY A 65 1.29 21.13 10.02
CA GLY A 65 0.60 22.43 10.02
C GLY A 65 -0.33 22.73 8.82
N THR A 66 -0.36 21.87 7.81
CA THR A 66 -1.12 22.07 6.56
C THR A 66 -2.33 21.14 6.45
N LYS A 67 -2.22 19.91 6.96
CA LYS A 67 -3.29 18.91 6.91
C LYS A 67 -3.09 17.83 7.96
N LEU A 68 -4.17 17.48 8.66
CA LEU A 68 -4.31 16.26 9.41
C LEU A 68 -5.56 15.53 8.91
N GLU A 69 -5.36 14.31 8.45
CA GLU A 69 -6.42 13.44 7.92
C GLU A 69 -6.23 12.03 8.45
N ILE A 70 -7.31 11.45 8.98
CA ILE A 70 -7.34 10.03 9.33
C ILE A 70 -8.13 9.28 8.26
N LYS A 71 -7.58 8.15 7.81
CA LYS A 71 -8.28 7.15 7.01
C LYS A 71 -8.52 5.93 7.88
N VAL A 72 -9.76 5.48 7.95
CA VAL A 72 -10.16 4.28 8.70
C VAL A 72 -10.74 3.26 7.74
N ARG A 73 -10.24 2.03 7.78
CA ARG A 73 -10.71 0.92 6.94
C ARG A 73 -12.07 0.45 7.47
N ASP A 74 -12.98 0.12 6.58
CA ASP A 74 -14.12 -0.72 6.91
C ASP A 74 -13.62 -2.15 7.17
N LYS A 75 -14.30 -2.90 8.05
CA LYS A 75 -13.91 -4.28 8.35
C LYS A 75 -14.21 -5.22 7.18
N ASN A 76 -15.12 -4.83 6.29
CA ASN A 76 -15.49 -5.64 5.14
C ASN A 76 -14.58 -5.30 3.95
N VAL A 77 -13.70 -6.23 3.60
CA VAL A 77 -12.90 -6.19 2.37
C VAL A 77 -13.56 -7.11 1.35
N VAL A 78 -13.79 -6.62 0.14
CA VAL A 78 -14.41 -7.40 -0.94
C VAL A 78 -13.38 -7.57 -2.04
N ASN A 79 -12.87 -8.79 -2.23
CA ASN A 79 -11.92 -9.09 -3.31
C ASN A 79 -10.66 -8.20 -3.29
N GLY A 80 -10.10 -7.92 -2.10
CA GLY A 80 -8.96 -7.00 -1.94
C GLY A 80 -9.30 -5.51 -2.17
N ILE A 81 -10.56 -5.18 -2.47
CA ILE A 81 -11.06 -3.81 -2.55
C ILE A 81 -11.49 -3.39 -1.14
N GLU A 82 -10.82 -2.36 -0.64
CA GLU A 82 -11.02 -1.83 0.70
C GLU A 82 -11.91 -0.60 0.65
N LYS A 83 -12.84 -0.51 1.60
CA LYS A 83 -13.60 0.72 1.85
C LYS A 83 -12.88 1.56 2.90
N TRP A 84 -12.63 2.82 2.58
CA TRP A 84 -11.95 3.76 3.46
C TRP A 84 -12.85 4.95 3.77
N VAL A 85 -13.02 5.24 5.06
CA VAL A 85 -13.66 6.47 5.53
C VAL A 85 -12.58 7.48 5.86
N LYS A 86 -12.54 8.58 5.10
CA LYS A 86 -11.58 9.68 5.25
C LYS A 86 -12.21 10.81 6.08
N HIS A 87 -11.58 11.19 7.20
CA HIS A 87 -11.96 12.32 8.04
C HIS A 87 -10.86 13.40 8.01
N LYS A 88 -11.25 14.64 7.68
CA LYS A 88 -10.34 15.80 7.63
C LYS A 88 -10.47 16.57 8.94
N LEU A 89 -9.43 16.52 9.77
CA LEU A 89 -9.47 17.06 11.14
C LEU A 89 -9.00 18.53 11.21
N GLY A 90 -8.13 18.96 10.30
CA GLY A 90 -7.77 20.37 10.14
C GLY A 90 -6.27 20.60 9.95
N LYS A 91 -5.77 21.75 10.43
CA LYS A 91 -4.38 22.22 10.23
C LYS A 91 -3.53 22.32 11.51
N LYS A 92 -4.13 22.05 12.67
CA LYS A 92 -3.41 22.14 13.97
C LYS A 92 -2.65 20.84 14.23
N GLY A 93 -1.73 20.86 15.20
CA GLY A 93 -0.95 19.68 15.59
C GLY A 93 -1.82 18.53 16.12
N ILE A 94 -1.26 17.32 16.07
CA ILE A 94 -1.96 16.08 16.44
C ILE A 94 -2.54 16.11 17.85
N GLU A 95 -1.82 16.68 18.83
CA GLU A 95 -2.25 16.74 20.23
C GLU A 95 -3.65 17.31 20.41
N LYS A 96 -4.01 18.33 19.64
CA LYS A 96 -5.34 18.92 19.71
C LYS A 96 -6.44 17.95 19.27
N TYR A 97 -6.15 17.10 18.29
CA TYR A 97 -7.12 16.21 17.68
C TYR A 97 -7.07 14.78 18.25
N LYS A 98 -6.17 14.49 19.19
CA LYS A 98 -6.10 13.17 19.84
C LYS A 98 -7.49 12.70 20.34
N PRO A 99 -8.28 13.49 21.09
CA PRO A 99 -9.60 13.04 21.56
C PRO A 99 -10.56 12.68 20.42
N GLU A 100 -10.65 13.52 19.38
CA GLU A 100 -11.51 13.31 18.20
C GLU A 100 -11.06 12.08 17.39
N ILE A 101 -9.74 11.86 17.26
CA ILE A 101 -9.18 10.66 16.62
C ILE A 101 -9.58 9.39 17.39
N MET A 102 -9.47 9.41 18.71
CA MET A 102 -9.85 8.26 19.54
C MET A 102 -11.34 7.96 19.43
N GLU A 103 -12.19 8.98 19.37
CA GLU A 103 -13.63 8.84 19.17
C GLU A 103 -13.96 8.22 17.81
N ILE A 104 -13.31 8.69 16.73
CA ILE A 104 -13.47 8.15 15.38
C ILE A 104 -13.09 6.66 15.33
N LEU A 105 -11.95 6.30 15.92
CA LEU A 105 -11.46 4.92 15.92
C LEU A 105 -12.35 3.99 16.76
N SER A 106 -12.77 4.45 17.94
CA SER A 106 -13.69 3.70 18.81
C SER A 106 -15.04 3.49 18.13
N SER A 107 -15.58 4.52 17.45
CA SER A 107 -16.84 4.44 16.71
C SER A 107 -16.78 3.49 15.52
N ALA A 108 -15.61 3.32 14.91
CA ALA A 108 -15.35 2.31 13.89
C ALA A 108 -15.13 0.89 14.46
N GLY A 109 -15.17 0.74 15.79
CA GLY A 109 -15.02 -0.53 16.49
C GLY A 109 -13.58 -1.02 16.54
N TYR A 110 -12.60 -0.12 16.54
CA TYR A 110 -11.20 -0.43 16.80
C TYR A 110 -10.86 -0.18 18.26
N ASP A 111 -10.21 -1.17 18.88
CA ASP A 111 -9.65 -1.04 20.22
C ASP A 111 -8.21 -0.50 20.11
N VAL A 112 -8.06 0.79 20.45
CA VAL A 112 -6.81 1.54 20.31
C VAL A 112 -6.55 2.36 21.57
N THR A 113 -5.28 2.52 21.91
CA THR A 113 -4.84 3.39 23.00
C THR A 113 -4.18 4.66 22.46
N PRO A 114 -4.14 5.77 23.23
CA PRO A 114 -3.48 7.00 22.79
C PRO A 114 -2.02 6.83 22.37
N ALA A 115 -1.34 5.78 22.87
CA ALA A 115 0.03 5.43 22.51
C ALA A 115 0.24 5.26 20.99
N CYS A 116 -0.79 4.83 20.24
CA CYS A 116 -0.70 4.68 18.78
C CYS A 116 -0.61 6.02 18.02
N LEU A 117 -0.79 7.14 18.71
CA LEU A 117 -0.71 8.50 18.16
C LEU A 117 0.55 9.24 18.61
N GLU A 118 1.48 8.57 19.30
CA GLU A 118 2.72 9.21 19.72
C GLU A 118 3.64 9.47 18.52
N ILE A 119 4.32 10.62 18.55
CA ILE A 119 5.08 11.13 17.40
C ILE A 119 6.20 10.19 16.97
N GLU A 120 6.72 9.44 17.93
CA GLU A 120 7.76 8.42 17.82
C GLU A 120 7.38 7.29 16.86
N HIS A 121 6.07 7.06 16.68
CA HIS A 121 5.54 6.07 15.77
C HIS A 121 5.19 6.69 14.42
N GLN A 122 6.13 7.40 13.76
CA GLN A 122 5.89 7.98 12.44
C GLN A 122 6.94 7.55 11.41
N ILE A 123 6.45 7.24 10.21
CA ILE A 123 7.28 7.00 9.02
C ILE A 123 7.02 8.13 8.02
N ALA A 124 8.08 8.84 7.63
CA ALA A 124 8.02 9.83 6.57
C ALA A 124 8.15 9.16 5.21
N VAL A 125 7.14 9.35 4.36
CA VAL A 125 7.09 8.78 3.00
C VAL A 125 7.02 9.93 2.01
N GLU A 126 8.04 10.04 1.17
CA GLU A 126 7.98 10.85 -0.04
C GLU A 126 7.23 10.12 -1.12
N LYS A 127 6.39 10.86 -1.84
CA LYS A 127 5.50 10.38 -2.87
C LYS A 127 5.73 11.19 -4.13
N SER A 128 6.11 10.53 -5.21
CA SER A 128 6.09 11.07 -6.56
C SER A 128 4.88 10.47 -7.27
N ARG A 129 3.80 11.26 -7.43
CA ARG A 129 2.46 10.77 -7.79
C ARG A 129 2.05 11.19 -9.20
N HIS A 130 1.49 10.25 -9.94
CA HIS A 130 0.77 10.45 -11.19
C HIS A 130 -0.68 9.98 -11.01
N CYS A 131 -1.64 10.82 -11.42
CA CYS A 131 -3.05 10.47 -11.41
C CYS A 131 -3.60 10.54 -12.82
N VAL A 132 -4.41 9.57 -13.18
CA VAL A 132 -5.18 9.57 -14.42
C VAL A 132 -6.63 9.37 -14.03
N GLU A 133 -7.45 10.34 -14.39
CA GLU A 133 -8.90 10.20 -14.30
C GLU A 133 -9.37 9.45 -15.54
N LEU A 134 -10.04 8.32 -15.31
CA LEU A 134 -10.89 7.65 -16.28
C LEU A 134 -12.35 8.08 -16.01
N GLU A 135 -13.30 7.59 -16.80
CA GLU A 135 -14.71 7.98 -16.68
C GLU A 135 -15.26 7.73 -15.26
N ASP A 136 -15.12 6.50 -14.74
CA ASP A 136 -15.65 6.09 -13.43
C ASP A 136 -14.57 5.73 -12.39
N LEU A 137 -13.29 5.87 -12.77
CA LEU A 137 -12.15 5.42 -11.96
C LEU A 137 -11.07 6.49 -11.91
N THR A 138 -10.40 6.59 -10.78
CA THR A 138 -9.13 7.32 -10.65
C THR A 138 -8.00 6.30 -10.51
N LEU A 139 -7.02 6.35 -11.41
CA LEU A 139 -5.80 5.57 -11.32
C LEU A 139 -4.69 6.41 -10.70
N GLU A 140 -4.00 5.86 -9.71
CA GLU A 140 -2.83 6.47 -9.09
C GLU A 140 -1.63 5.55 -9.24
N LEU A 141 -0.55 6.07 -9.83
CA LEU A 141 0.77 5.44 -9.77
C LEU A 141 1.69 6.34 -8.99
N CYS A 142 2.39 5.77 -8.02
CA CYS A 142 3.22 6.55 -7.12
C CYS A 142 4.53 5.84 -6.81
N GLN A 143 5.65 6.49 -7.12
CA GLN A 143 6.93 6.05 -6.58
C GLN A 143 7.08 6.60 -5.17
N LEU A 144 7.47 5.73 -4.24
CA LEU A 144 7.63 6.04 -2.84
C LEU A 144 9.11 5.95 -2.46
N ASN A 145 9.61 6.98 -1.79
CA ASN A 145 10.91 6.95 -1.15
C ASN A 145 10.69 7.09 0.37
N ILE A 146 11.28 6.18 1.14
CA ILE A 146 11.26 6.26 2.60
C ILE A 146 12.39 7.20 3.02
N LEU A 147 12.04 8.41 3.41
CA LEU A 147 13.00 9.50 3.61
C LEU A 147 13.79 9.31 4.90
N ASP A 148 13.11 9.02 6.01
CA ASP A 148 13.70 8.65 7.29
C ASP A 148 12.63 8.07 8.22
N ALA A 149 13.00 7.04 8.97
CA ALA A 149 12.29 6.70 10.20
C ALA A 149 12.53 7.87 11.16
N GLN A 150 11.49 8.46 11.74
CA GLN A 150 11.69 9.40 12.84
C GLN A 150 12.56 8.72 13.93
N PRO A 151 13.38 9.46 14.69
CA PRO A 151 14.51 8.97 15.48
C PRO A 151 14.22 7.86 16.51
N ASN A 152 12.95 7.52 16.75
CA ASN A 152 12.52 6.67 17.85
C ASN A 152 11.94 5.32 17.39
N TYR A 153 12.17 4.91 16.13
CA TYR A 153 11.89 3.52 15.74
C TYR A 153 13.06 2.61 16.14
N PRO A 154 12.87 1.65 17.07
CA PRO A 154 13.94 0.80 17.60
C PRO A 154 14.46 -0.24 16.60
N GLY A 155 13.88 -0.31 15.39
CA GLY A 155 14.28 -1.21 14.32
C GLY A 155 14.80 -0.45 13.09
N HIS A 156 15.80 -1.02 12.41
CA HIS A 156 16.21 -0.55 11.10
C HIS A 156 15.04 -0.69 10.11
N ILE A 157 14.43 0.44 9.74
CA ILE A 157 13.54 0.51 8.56
C ILE A 157 14.42 0.36 7.32
N VAL A 158 14.12 -0.63 6.49
CA VAL A 158 14.83 -0.82 5.24
C VAL A 158 14.45 0.31 4.29
N ARG A 159 15.43 1.18 3.98
CA ARG A 159 15.25 2.29 3.05
C ARG A 159 15.22 1.77 1.61
N ARG A 160 14.10 1.17 1.24
CA ARG A 160 13.81 0.69 -0.11
C ARG A 160 12.83 1.63 -0.80
N LYS A 161 12.97 1.79 -2.11
CA LYS A 161 11.98 2.49 -2.93
C LYS A 161 10.83 1.55 -3.26
N TRP A 162 9.62 2.07 -3.39
CA TRP A 162 8.44 1.26 -3.71
C TRP A 162 7.67 1.87 -4.87
N LEU A 163 7.00 1.02 -5.63
CA LEU A 163 5.95 1.43 -6.53
C LEU A 163 4.61 1.18 -5.86
N SER A 164 3.74 2.18 -5.80
CA SER A 164 2.34 2.01 -5.41
C SER A 164 1.46 2.21 -6.62
N PHE A 165 0.54 1.28 -6.82
CA PHE A 165 -0.54 1.38 -7.79
C PHE A 165 -1.86 1.36 -7.03
N ALA A 166 -2.79 2.26 -7.36
CA ALA A 166 -4.13 2.24 -6.81
C ALA A 166 -5.21 2.59 -7.84
N VAL A 167 -6.38 1.99 -7.64
CA VAL A 167 -7.62 2.28 -8.35
C VAL A 167 -8.64 2.73 -7.31
N GLU A 168 -9.12 3.97 -7.42
CA GLU A 168 -10.25 4.48 -6.64
C GLU A 168 -11.50 4.54 -7.53
N GLY A 169 -12.67 4.15 -7.01
CA GLY A 169 -13.92 4.06 -7.78
C GLY A 169 -15.05 3.38 -7.01
N SER A 170 -16.04 2.82 -7.71
CA SER A 170 -16.99 1.88 -7.08
C SER A 170 -16.40 0.47 -7.04
N THR A 171 -16.90 -0.40 -6.15
CA THR A 171 -16.47 -1.81 -6.10
C THR A 171 -16.69 -2.54 -7.42
N ALA A 172 -17.80 -2.23 -8.11
CA ALA A 172 -18.13 -2.85 -9.38
C ALA A 172 -17.15 -2.43 -10.47
N ASP A 173 -16.85 -1.13 -10.55
CA ASP A 173 -15.96 -0.58 -11.59
C ASP A 173 -14.51 -1.01 -11.39
N ILE A 174 -14.04 -1.03 -10.13
CA ILE A 174 -12.71 -1.56 -9.80
C ILE A 174 -12.63 -3.04 -10.17
N GLY A 175 -13.64 -3.84 -9.78
CA GLY A 175 -13.68 -5.26 -10.10
C GLY A 175 -13.73 -5.53 -11.60
N ALA A 176 -14.47 -4.72 -12.37
CA ALA A 176 -14.50 -4.79 -13.82
C ALA A 176 -13.12 -4.43 -14.41
N PHE A 177 -12.49 -3.36 -13.94
CA PHE A 177 -11.17 -2.91 -14.37
C PHE A 177 -10.10 -4.00 -14.21
N LEU A 178 -10.03 -4.63 -13.03
CA LEU A 178 -9.04 -5.68 -12.76
C LEU A 178 -9.22 -6.93 -13.65
N LYS A 179 -10.44 -7.16 -14.15
CA LYS A 179 -10.79 -8.31 -14.98
C LYS A 179 -10.71 -8.04 -16.48
N ARG A 180 -10.44 -6.81 -16.92
CA ARG A 180 -10.40 -6.48 -18.35
C ARG A 180 -9.31 -7.27 -19.08
N ASP A 181 -9.62 -7.76 -20.27
CA ASP A 181 -8.68 -8.56 -21.08
C ASP A 181 -7.64 -7.72 -21.82
N ASP A 182 -7.90 -6.43 -22.01
CA ASP A 182 -6.98 -5.52 -22.69
C ASP A 182 -5.78 -5.09 -21.83
N ASP A 183 -5.75 -5.49 -20.55
CA ASP A 183 -4.70 -5.23 -19.55
C ASP A 183 -4.00 -3.87 -19.74
N PRO A 184 -4.73 -2.74 -19.63
CA PRO A 184 -4.31 -1.44 -20.15
C PRO A 184 -3.04 -0.86 -19.49
N MET A 185 -2.52 -1.53 -18.46
CA MET A 185 -1.33 -1.16 -17.70
C MET A 185 -0.31 -2.32 -17.60
N ASN A 186 -0.51 -3.42 -18.33
CA ASN A 186 0.23 -4.69 -18.15
C ASN A 186 0.19 -5.18 -16.70
N LEU A 187 -0.83 -4.83 -15.92
CA LEU A 187 -0.94 -5.15 -14.50
C LEU A 187 -1.04 -6.66 -14.32
N ARG A 188 -1.93 -7.32 -15.06
CA ARG A 188 -2.12 -8.77 -14.96
C ARG A 188 -0.80 -9.48 -15.27
N ALA A 189 -0.22 -9.21 -16.43
CA ALA A 189 1.03 -9.83 -16.85
C ALA A 189 2.17 -9.58 -15.84
N SER A 190 2.32 -8.34 -15.36
CA SER A 190 3.40 -7.97 -14.44
C SER A 190 3.23 -8.59 -13.07
N LEU A 191 2.02 -8.56 -12.51
CA LEU A 191 1.72 -9.16 -11.20
C LEU A 191 1.86 -10.69 -11.24
N THR A 192 1.49 -11.33 -12.35
CA THR A 192 1.70 -12.78 -12.53
C THR A 192 3.20 -13.13 -12.55
N VAL A 193 4.04 -12.39 -13.27
CA VAL A 193 5.49 -12.62 -13.27
C VAL A 193 6.07 -12.46 -11.86
N ILE A 194 5.69 -11.40 -11.16
CA ILE A 194 6.11 -11.15 -9.78
C ILE A 194 5.68 -12.29 -8.86
N HIS A 195 4.43 -12.74 -8.96
CA HIS A 195 3.91 -13.85 -8.17
C HIS A 195 4.68 -15.15 -8.45
N GLN A 196 4.95 -15.49 -9.71
CA GLN A 196 5.71 -16.69 -10.06
C GLN A 196 7.12 -16.70 -9.46
N ILE A 197 7.79 -15.55 -9.47
CA ILE A 197 9.13 -15.40 -8.88
C ILE A 197 9.06 -15.58 -7.36
N LEU A 198 8.09 -14.97 -6.69
CA LEU A 198 7.95 -15.08 -5.23
C LEU A 198 7.54 -16.48 -4.79
N SER A 199 6.59 -17.11 -5.48
CA SER A 199 6.10 -18.46 -5.18
C SER A 199 7.13 -19.56 -5.47
N SER A 200 8.17 -19.28 -6.28
CA SER A 200 9.26 -20.22 -6.51
C SER A 200 10.27 -20.28 -5.36
N LYS A 201 10.18 -19.35 -4.39
CA LYS A 201 11.08 -19.27 -3.24
C LYS A 201 10.47 -20.01 -2.05
N SER A 202 11.33 -20.58 -1.21
CA SER A 202 10.90 -21.03 0.11
C SER A 202 10.52 -19.82 0.96
N GLU A 203 9.51 -19.97 1.83
CA GLU A 203 9.06 -18.89 2.72
C GLU A 203 10.18 -18.32 3.59
N ALA A 204 11.19 -19.13 3.93
CA ALA A 204 12.35 -18.72 4.70
C ALA A 204 13.38 -17.87 3.90
N ALA A 205 13.30 -17.88 2.56
CA ALA A 205 14.26 -17.20 1.69
C ALA A 205 13.77 -15.81 1.22
N VAL A 206 12.47 -15.55 1.26
CA VAL A 206 11.93 -14.24 0.86
C VAL A 206 12.08 -13.27 2.03
N ALA A 207 12.87 -12.23 1.83
CA ALA A 207 12.96 -11.15 2.79
C ALA A 207 11.57 -10.51 2.96
N HIS A 208 11.14 -10.29 4.20
CA HIS A 208 9.83 -9.71 4.50
C HIS A 208 9.57 -8.37 3.79
N ASP A 209 10.63 -7.57 3.59
CA ASP A 209 10.56 -6.31 2.87
C ASP A 209 10.44 -6.45 1.34
N ALA A 210 10.52 -7.68 0.81
CA ALA A 210 10.38 -8.02 -0.60
C ALA A 210 8.99 -8.55 -0.96
N VAL A 211 8.10 -8.71 0.03
CA VAL A 211 6.71 -9.15 -0.20
C VAL A 211 5.84 -7.96 -0.62
N PRO A 212 5.10 -8.04 -1.74
CA PRO A 212 4.09 -7.07 -2.10
C PRO A 212 3.02 -6.88 -1.03
N VAL A 213 2.53 -5.66 -0.86
CA VAL A 213 1.42 -5.36 0.06
C VAL A 213 0.18 -5.01 -0.74
N VAL A 214 -0.90 -5.79 -0.59
CA VAL A 214 -2.21 -5.53 -1.23
C VAL A 214 -3.17 -4.94 -0.19
N SER A 215 -3.06 -3.63 0.04
CA SER A 215 -3.88 -2.88 0.98
C SER A 215 -3.58 -1.38 0.83
N GLY A 216 -4.26 -0.53 1.58
CA GLY A 216 -3.99 0.90 1.70
C GLY A 216 -2.66 1.21 2.42
N TYR A 217 -2.30 2.50 2.42
CA TYR A 217 -1.11 3.02 3.13
C TYR A 217 -0.96 2.58 4.59
N PRO A 218 -2.03 2.43 5.40
CA PRO A 218 -1.89 1.98 6.79
C PRO A 218 -1.18 0.64 6.95
N MET A 219 -1.63 -0.39 6.21
CA MET A 219 -0.99 -1.70 6.21
C MET A 219 0.45 -1.64 5.69
N PHE A 220 0.68 -0.86 4.62
CA PHE A 220 2.03 -0.68 4.09
C PHE A 220 3.00 -0.10 5.13
N VAL A 221 2.59 0.96 5.82
CA VAL A 221 3.40 1.60 6.86
C VAL A 221 3.60 0.67 8.07
N HIS A 222 2.57 -0.09 8.45
CA HIS A 222 2.64 -1.13 9.48
C HIS A 222 3.65 -2.24 9.13
N THR A 223 3.68 -2.64 7.85
CA THR A 223 4.63 -3.61 7.29
C THR A 223 6.06 -3.07 7.31
N LEU A 224 6.27 -1.82 6.88
CA LEU A 224 7.59 -1.16 6.92
C LEU A 224 8.17 -1.06 8.33
N ALA A 225 7.31 -0.83 9.31
CA ALA A 225 7.67 -0.77 10.72
C ALA A 225 8.02 -2.13 11.34
N LYS A 226 7.84 -3.24 10.60
CA LYS A 226 7.95 -4.62 11.12
C LYS A 226 7.04 -4.88 12.32
N ASN A 227 5.90 -4.18 12.38
CA ASN A 227 4.89 -4.35 13.42
C ASN A 227 3.84 -5.41 13.06
N VAL A 228 4.03 -6.11 11.95
CA VAL A 228 3.15 -7.19 11.48
C VAL A 228 3.44 -8.49 12.22
N THR A 229 2.38 -9.12 12.68
CA THR A 229 2.39 -10.46 13.26
C THR A 229 2.53 -11.53 12.17
N PRO A 230 3.03 -12.75 12.48
CA PRO A 230 3.03 -13.86 11.54
C PRO A 230 1.64 -14.15 10.94
N GLU A 231 0.59 -14.01 11.74
CA GLU A 231 -0.80 -14.17 11.30
C GLU A 231 -1.21 -13.09 10.29
N GLU A 232 -0.84 -11.83 10.52
CA GLU A 232 -1.06 -10.74 9.55
C GLU A 232 -0.25 -10.94 8.27
N ILE A 233 0.98 -11.47 8.36
CA ILE A 233 1.78 -11.80 7.18
C ILE A 233 1.08 -12.87 6.33
N GLN A 234 0.64 -13.96 6.96
CA GLN A 234 0.02 -15.07 6.25
C GLN A 234 -1.38 -14.73 5.73
N GLY A 235 -2.22 -14.10 6.55
CA GLY A 235 -3.59 -13.76 6.21
C GLY A 235 -3.70 -12.50 5.33
N GLU A 236 -3.15 -11.38 5.78
CA GLU A 236 -3.40 -10.08 5.15
C GLU A 236 -2.41 -9.74 4.04
N LEU A 237 -1.15 -10.21 4.10
CA LEU A 237 -0.18 -9.95 3.04
C LEU A 237 -0.19 -11.06 1.98
N ILE A 238 0.19 -12.28 2.36
CA ILE A 238 0.29 -13.43 1.45
C ILE A 238 -1.09 -13.86 0.97
N GLY A 239 -2.06 -14.03 1.87
CA GLY A 239 -3.43 -14.42 1.53
C GLY A 239 -4.10 -13.46 0.56
N THR A 240 -4.04 -12.15 0.83
CA THR A 240 -4.60 -11.12 -0.07
C THR A 240 -3.87 -11.06 -1.41
N TRP A 241 -2.55 -11.25 -1.42
CA TRP A 241 -1.77 -11.34 -2.66
C TRP A 241 -2.19 -12.53 -3.51
N ASN A 242 -2.34 -13.72 -2.92
CA ASN A 242 -2.76 -14.91 -3.64
C ASN A 242 -4.19 -14.76 -4.18
N LEU A 243 -5.11 -14.23 -3.37
CA LEU A 243 -6.48 -13.94 -3.80
C LEU A 243 -6.53 -12.96 -4.98
N LEU A 244 -5.68 -11.93 -4.97
CA LEU A 244 -5.55 -11.02 -6.10
C LEU A 244 -5.12 -11.78 -7.36
N ILE A 245 -4.09 -12.62 -7.27
CA ILE A 245 -3.60 -13.38 -8.43
C ILE A 245 -4.66 -14.34 -8.97
N GLU A 246 -5.41 -15.01 -8.10
CA GLU A 246 -6.54 -15.86 -8.50
C GLU A 246 -7.62 -15.07 -9.26
N GLN A 247 -7.91 -13.84 -8.85
CA GLN A 247 -8.88 -12.98 -9.53
C GLN A 247 -8.40 -12.44 -10.87
N LEU A 248 -7.08 -12.30 -11.02
CA LEU A 248 -6.43 -11.86 -12.25
C LEU A 248 -6.22 -13.02 -13.22
N ALA A 249 -6.32 -14.27 -12.78
CA ALA A 249 -6.22 -15.42 -13.65
C ALA A 249 -7.34 -15.38 -14.72
N PRO A 250 -7.03 -15.68 -15.99
CA PRO A 250 -8.07 -15.78 -17.00
C PRO A 250 -9.10 -16.81 -16.54
N ILE A 251 -10.39 -16.47 -16.66
CA ILE A 251 -11.46 -17.45 -16.46
C ILE A 251 -11.20 -18.54 -17.49
N SER A 252 -10.74 -19.70 -17.03
CA SER A 252 -10.63 -20.89 -17.86
C SER A 252 -12.00 -21.11 -18.48
N THR A 253 -12.14 -20.85 -19.77
CA THR A 253 -13.32 -21.24 -20.53
C THR A 253 -13.31 -22.77 -20.56
N ALA A 254 -14.03 -23.37 -19.61
CA ALA A 254 -14.42 -24.78 -19.67
C ALA A 254 -15.35 -25.02 -20.86
#